data_AF-A0A533Z5Q0-F1
#
_entry.id   AF-A0A533Z5Q0-F1
#
_cell.length_a   1.000
_cell.length_b   1.000
_cell.length_c   1.000
_cell.angle_alpha   90.00
_cell.angle_beta   90.00
_cell.angle_gamma   90.00
#
_symmetry.space_group_name_H-M   'P 1'
#
loop_
_entity.id
_entity.type
_entity.pdbx_description
1 polymer ?
#
loop_
_entity_poly.entity_id
_entity_poly.type
_entity_poly.pdbx_seq_one_letter_code
_entity_poly.pdbx_strand_id
1 'polypeptide(L)'
;ASNLDGPNFTPPFPSYPSGHAGFGGALFQTLRNFYGTDEIAFTFVSDEFNGVTLGNDGVVRPLIPRSFSSLSQAEDENGQSRLYLGIHWVFDKTEGIAQGRRVADYVFEHAIMPLHEHGQGHNDQ
;
A
#
# COMPACT_ATOMS: atom_id res chain seq x y z
N ALA A 1 6.52 -6.11 -14.15
CA ALA A 1 6.13 -5.49 -15.41
C ALA A 1 6.04 -3.99 -15.19
N SER A 2 6.45 -3.20 -16.17
CA SER A 2 6.33 -1.75 -16.18
C SER A 2 5.42 -1.37 -17.35
N ASN A 3 4.76 -0.22 -17.28
CA ASN A 3 4.00 0.36 -18.41
C ASN A 3 4.89 1.21 -19.32
N LEU A 4 6.20 0.99 -19.27
CA LEU A 4 7.19 1.64 -20.12
C LEU A 4 7.51 0.74 -21.30
N ASP A 5 7.79 1.36 -22.45
CA ASP A 5 8.36 0.69 -23.62
C ASP A 5 9.79 0.22 -23.29
N GLY A 6 9.90 -0.95 -22.67
CA GLY A 6 11.18 -1.50 -22.22
C GLY A 6 11.06 -2.93 -21.69
N PRO A 7 12.21 -3.65 -21.59
CA PRO A 7 12.23 -4.98 -21.00
C PRO A 7 11.84 -4.93 -19.53
N ASN A 8 11.45 -6.09 -18.99
CA ASN A 8 11.36 -6.25 -17.55
C ASN A 8 12.69 -5.85 -16.91
N PHE A 9 12.64 -5.02 -15.86
CA PHE A 9 13.83 -4.53 -15.19
C PHE A 9 13.74 -4.78 -13.67
N THR A 10 14.91 -4.93 -13.05
CA THR A 10 15.06 -4.84 -11.60
C THR A 10 15.28 -3.37 -11.24
N PRO A 11 14.47 -2.77 -10.36
CA PRO A 11 14.64 -1.37 -9.99
C PRO A 11 16.07 -1.05 -9.48
N PRO A 12 16.63 0.13 -9.82
CA PRO A 12 18.04 0.44 -9.58
C PRO A 12 18.32 0.91 -8.14
N PHE A 13 17.94 0.09 -7.15
CA PHE A 13 18.20 0.33 -5.73
C PHE A 13 18.30 -1.01 -4.98
N PRO A 14 18.91 -1.05 -3.77
CA PRO A 14 18.99 -2.27 -2.96
C PRO A 14 17.60 -2.86 -2.66
N SER A 15 17.51 -4.19 -2.59
CA SER A 15 16.21 -4.86 -2.43
C SER A 15 15.61 -4.74 -1.02
N TYR A 16 16.43 -4.53 0.02
CA TYR A 16 15.98 -4.60 1.41
C TYR A 16 15.80 -3.21 2.05
N PRO A 17 14.65 -2.96 2.71
CA PRO A 17 13.40 -3.71 2.60
C PRO A 17 12.65 -3.35 1.29
N SER A 18 11.62 -4.12 0.96
CA SER A 18 10.81 -3.81 -0.23
C SER A 18 10.04 -2.50 -0.06
N GLY A 19 10.29 -1.52 -0.92
CA GLY A 19 9.56 -0.25 -0.94
C GLY A 19 8.04 -0.42 -1.14
N HIS A 20 7.60 -1.31 -2.03
CA HIS A 20 6.16 -1.58 -2.25
C HIS A 20 5.48 -2.12 -0.99
N ALA A 21 6.12 -3.10 -0.35
CA ALA A 21 5.70 -3.63 0.95
C ALA A 21 5.65 -2.53 2.04
N GLY A 22 6.63 -1.63 2.08
CA GLY A 22 6.64 -0.46 2.97
C GLY A 22 5.46 0.48 2.74
N PHE A 23 5.22 0.89 1.48
CA PHE A 23 4.10 1.75 1.14
C PHE A 23 2.74 1.10 1.41
N GLY A 24 2.58 -0.18 1.04
CA GLY A 24 1.36 -0.93 1.36
C GLY A 24 1.13 -1.06 2.86
N GLY A 25 2.18 -1.38 3.61
CA GLY A 25 2.14 -1.46 5.07
C GLY A 25 1.67 -0.16 5.71
N ALA A 26 2.20 0.97 5.25
CA ALA A 26 1.80 2.29 5.75
C ALA A 26 0.36 2.64 5.37
N LEU A 27 -0.02 2.42 4.11
CA LEU A 27 -1.37 2.73 3.62
C LEU A 27 -2.44 1.94 4.38
N PHE A 28 -2.34 0.60 4.38
CA PHE A 28 -3.39 -0.24 4.94
C PHE A 28 -3.44 -0.15 6.47
N GLN A 29 -2.30 0.06 7.14
CA GLN A 29 -2.32 0.35 8.58
C GLN A 29 -2.97 1.68 8.91
N THR A 30 -2.72 2.73 8.11
CA THR A 30 -3.40 4.01 8.30
C THR A 30 -4.91 3.86 8.18
N LEU A 31 -5.38 3.10 7.18
CA LEU A 31 -6.81 2.81 7.00
C LEU A 31 -7.38 2.00 8.18
N ARG A 32 -6.65 0.99 8.67
CA ARG A 32 -7.05 0.23 9.87
C ARG A 32 -7.18 1.13 11.09
N ASN A 33 -6.21 2.00 11.33
CA ASN A 33 -6.22 2.94 12.46
C ASN A 33 -7.38 3.93 12.34
N PHE A 34 -7.63 4.44 11.12
CA PHE A 34 -8.69 5.41 10.87
C PHE A 34 -10.10 4.83 11.05
N TYR A 35 -10.37 3.66 10.45
CA TYR A 35 -11.69 3.03 10.51
C TYR A 35 -11.89 2.14 11.75
N GLY A 36 -10.83 1.85 12.50
CA GLY A 36 -10.86 0.98 13.67
C GLY A 36 -11.12 -0.50 13.35
N THR A 37 -10.93 -0.92 12.08
CA THR A 37 -11.18 -2.29 11.64
C THR A 37 -10.30 -2.68 10.44
N ASP A 38 -9.99 -3.97 10.33
CA ASP A 38 -9.35 -4.58 9.15
C ASP A 38 -10.38 -5.10 8.13
N GLU A 39 -11.61 -5.34 8.58
CA GLU A 39 -12.68 -6.02 7.85
C GLU A 39 -13.39 -5.08 6.86
N ILE A 40 -12.63 -4.54 5.92
CA ILE A 40 -13.14 -3.70 4.83
C ILE A 40 -12.95 -4.45 3.52
N ALA A 41 -14.07 -4.95 2.98
CA ALA A 41 -14.09 -5.58 1.68
C ALA A 41 -14.15 -4.54 0.56
N PHE A 42 -13.37 -4.76 -0.50
CA PHE A 42 -13.38 -3.88 -1.67
C PHE A 42 -12.97 -4.63 -2.94
N THR A 43 -13.30 -4.06 -4.10
CA THR A 43 -12.81 -4.52 -5.39
C THR A 43 -11.95 -3.43 -6.01
N PHE A 44 -10.77 -3.82 -6.49
CA PHE A 44 -9.80 -2.93 -7.13
C PHE A 44 -9.52 -3.41 -8.56
N VAL A 45 -9.36 -2.47 -9.48
CA VAL A 45 -8.86 -2.71 -10.83
C VAL A 45 -7.55 -1.97 -10.96
N SER A 46 -6.46 -2.70 -11.19
CA SER A 46 -5.15 -2.10 -11.45
C SER A 46 -5.10 -1.59 -12.88
N ASP A 47 -4.44 -0.45 -13.09
CA ASP A 47 -4.12 0.01 -14.44
C ASP A 47 -3.21 -0.95 -15.21
N GLU A 48 -2.48 -1.84 -14.53
CA GLU A 48 -1.74 -2.91 -15.19
C GLU A 48 -2.67 -3.94 -15.86
N PHE A 49 -3.94 -4.05 -15.42
CA PHE A 49 -4.92 -5.03 -15.89
C PHE A 49 -6.33 -4.40 -15.99
N ASN A 50 -6.43 -3.26 -16.68
CA ASN A 50 -7.67 -2.50 -16.82
C ASN A 50 -8.40 -2.73 -18.17
N GLY A 51 -7.89 -3.60 -19.05
CA GLY A 51 -8.46 -3.81 -20.37
C GLY A 51 -8.11 -2.72 -21.39
N VAL A 52 -7.21 -1.80 -21.06
CA VAL A 52 -6.82 -0.65 -21.91
C VAL A 52 -5.30 -0.55 -22.05
N THR A 53 -4.56 -0.73 -20.95
CA THR A 53 -3.10 -0.62 -20.93
C THR A 53 -2.43 -1.67 -21.81
N LEU A 54 -1.50 -1.21 -22.65
CA LEU A 54 -0.68 -2.08 -23.49
C LEU A 54 0.43 -2.72 -22.67
N GLY A 55 0.66 -4.01 -22.90
CA GLY A 55 1.84 -4.72 -22.46
C GLY A 55 3.09 -4.26 -23.23
N ASN A 56 4.25 -4.68 -22.74
CA ASN A 56 5.52 -4.46 -23.42
C ASN A 56 5.64 -5.24 -24.75
N ASP A 57 4.75 -6.18 -24.99
CA ASP A 57 4.53 -6.89 -26.25
C ASP A 57 3.58 -6.14 -27.21
N GLY A 58 3.07 -4.96 -26.80
CA GLY A 58 2.10 -4.19 -27.56
C GLY A 58 0.67 -4.77 -27.52
N VAL A 59 0.41 -5.77 -26.69
CA VAL A 59 -0.91 -6.40 -26.55
C VAL A 59 -1.67 -5.76 -25.39
N VAL A 60 -2.95 -5.43 -25.58
CA VAL A 60 -3.80 -4.92 -24.50
C VAL A 60 -3.90 -5.97 -23.39
N ARG A 61 -3.56 -5.59 -22.16
CA ARG A 61 -3.70 -6.47 -21.00
C ARG A 61 -5.17 -6.60 -20.60
N PRO A 62 -5.63 -7.79 -20.23
CA PRO A 62 -7.04 -8.03 -19.93
C PRO A 62 -7.51 -7.23 -18.72
N LEU A 63 -8.82 -6.97 -18.65
CA LEU A 63 -9.47 -6.42 -17.46
C LEU A 63 -9.54 -7.51 -16.37
N ILE A 64 -8.84 -7.33 -15.26
CA ILE A 64 -8.83 -8.26 -14.13
C ILE A 64 -9.16 -7.50 -12.83
N PRO A 65 -10.44 -7.45 -12.44
CA PRO A 65 -10.84 -6.97 -11.11
C PRO A 65 -10.37 -7.95 -10.03
N ARG A 66 -9.86 -7.41 -8.92
CA ARG A 66 -9.45 -8.19 -7.73
C ARG A 66 -10.28 -7.76 -6.53
N SER A 67 -10.96 -8.71 -5.91
CA SER A 67 -11.73 -8.48 -4.70
C SER A 67 -10.95 -8.96 -3.48
N PHE A 68 -10.94 -8.13 -2.44
CA PHE A 68 -10.33 -8.40 -1.15
C PHE A 68 -11.41 -8.40 -0.07
N SER A 69 -11.31 -9.32 0.89
CA SER A 69 -12.20 -9.39 2.05
C SER A 69 -11.75 -8.48 3.20
N SER A 70 -10.45 -8.14 3.26
CA SER A 70 -9.88 -7.28 4.30
C SER A 70 -8.72 -6.43 3.79
N LEU A 71 -8.37 -5.40 4.55
CA LEU A 71 -7.22 -4.54 4.26
C LEU A 71 -5.90 -5.33 4.36
N SER A 72 -5.77 -6.23 5.34
CA SER A 72 -4.61 -7.11 5.48
C SER A 72 -4.40 -8.03 4.28
N GLN A 73 -5.48 -8.52 3.67
CA GLN A 73 -5.36 -9.35 2.46
C GLN A 73 -4.75 -8.56 1.30
N ALA A 74 -5.21 -7.32 1.11
CA ALA A 74 -4.67 -6.45 0.07
C ALA A 74 -3.23 -6.00 0.35
N GLU A 75 -2.88 -5.73 1.61
CA GLU A 75 -1.51 -5.43 2.06
C GLU A 75 -0.56 -6.59 1.76
N ASP A 76 -0.98 -7.82 2.08
CA ASP A 76 -0.19 -9.02 1.84
C ASP A 76 0.00 -9.29 0.34
N GLU A 77 -1.07 -9.19 -0.46
CA GLU A 77 -0.99 -9.36 -1.93
C GLU A 77 -0.13 -8.27 -2.58
N ASN A 78 -0.20 -7.02 -2.10
CA ASN A 78 0.68 -5.93 -2.55
C ASN A 78 2.16 -6.26 -2.30
N GLY A 79 2.52 -6.73 -1.10
CA GLY A 79 3.89 -7.17 -0.80
C GLY A 79 4.30 -8.41 -1.59
N GLN A 80 3.41 -9.39 -1.70
CA GLN A 80 3.62 -10.66 -2.40
C GLN A 80 3.84 -10.46 -3.90
N SER A 81 3.21 -9.44 -4.51
CA SER A 81 3.35 -9.12 -5.93
C SER A 81 4.81 -9.00 -6.37
N ARG A 82 5.71 -8.60 -5.47
CA ARG A 82 7.12 -8.38 -5.77
C ARG A 82 7.92 -9.67 -5.88
N LEU A 83 7.48 -10.72 -5.20
CA LEU A 83 8.04 -12.07 -5.31
C LEU A 83 7.66 -12.68 -6.66
N TYR A 84 6.40 -12.49 -7.10
CA TYR A 84 5.93 -12.96 -8.41
C TYR A 84 6.66 -12.27 -9.58
N LEU A 85 7.08 -11.02 -9.37
CA LEU A 85 7.91 -10.28 -10.32
C LEU A 85 9.41 -10.65 -10.24
N GLY A 86 9.83 -11.46 -9.27
CA GLY A 86 11.22 -11.91 -9.13
C GLY A 86 12.22 -10.83 -8.70
N ILE A 87 11.74 -9.75 -8.06
CA ILE A 87 12.56 -8.56 -7.74
C ILE A 87 12.73 -8.30 -6.24
N HIS A 88 12.12 -9.13 -5.39
CA HIS A 88 12.27 -9.08 -3.93
C HIS A 88 12.16 -10.48 -3.32
N TRP A 89 12.80 -10.65 -2.16
CA TRP A 89 12.72 -11.87 -1.36
C TRP A 89 11.58 -11.81 -0.34
N VAL A 90 11.20 -12.96 0.24
CA VAL A 90 10.15 -13.04 1.28
C VAL A 90 10.48 -12.12 2.46
N PHE A 91 11.73 -12.09 2.90
CA PHE A 91 12.14 -11.23 4.02
C PHE A 91 12.06 -9.73 3.69
N ASP A 92 12.28 -9.33 2.42
CA ASP A 92 12.10 -7.94 1.98
C ASP A 92 10.63 -7.50 2.14
N LYS A 93 9.69 -8.40 1.82
CA LYS A 93 8.24 -8.19 2.02
C LYS A 93 7.92 -8.09 3.51
N THR A 94 8.31 -9.08 4.30
CA THR A 94 7.95 -9.18 5.72
C THR A 94 8.40 -7.93 6.48
N GLU A 95 9.66 -7.54 6.32
CA GLU A 95 10.21 -6.37 7.01
C GLU A 95 9.71 -5.05 6.44
N GLY A 96 9.45 -4.99 5.12
CA GLY A 96 8.81 -3.83 4.49
C GLY A 96 7.41 -3.57 5.06
N ILE A 97 6.55 -4.58 5.13
CA ILE A 97 5.20 -4.45 5.73
C ILE A 97 5.32 -4.00 7.18
N ALA A 98 6.18 -4.65 7.97
CA ALA A 98 6.37 -4.32 9.38
C ALA A 98 6.86 -2.88 9.57
N GLN A 99 7.80 -2.41 8.74
CA GLN A 99 8.25 -1.03 8.74
C GLN A 99 7.12 -0.05 8.40
N GLY A 100 6.36 -0.32 7.34
CA GLY A 100 5.24 0.52 6.92
C GLY A 100 4.20 0.69 8.00
N ARG A 101 3.82 -0.40 8.67
CA ARG A 101 2.88 -0.38 9.80
C ARG A 101 3.37 0.52 10.94
N ARG A 102 4.63 0.36 11.36
CA ARG A 102 5.24 1.22 12.41
C ARG A 102 5.23 2.71 12.04
N VAL A 103 5.46 3.04 10.77
CA VAL A 103 5.38 4.43 10.29
C VAL A 103 3.95 4.96 10.39
N ALA A 104 2.97 4.18 9.95
CA ALA A 104 1.56 4.58 10.03
C ALA A 104 1.10 4.78 11.47
N ASP A 105 1.44 3.86 12.38
CA ASP A 105 1.10 3.97 13.81
C ASP A 105 1.70 5.25 14.40
N TYR A 106 3.00 5.49 14.16
CA TYR A 106 3.65 6.71 14.61
C TYR A 106 2.97 7.97 14.08
N VAL A 107 2.69 8.05 12.77
CA VAL A 107 2.04 9.22 12.17
C VAL A 107 0.63 9.42 12.71
N PHE A 108 -0.14 8.35 12.87
CA PHE A 108 -1.51 8.43 13.36
C PHE A 108 -1.56 8.98 14.80
N GLU A 109 -0.65 8.52 15.66
CA GLU A 109 -0.54 8.96 17.05
C GLU A 109 0.00 10.39 17.22
N HIS A 110 0.73 10.93 16.25
CA HIS A 110 1.46 12.20 16.41
C HIS A 110 1.02 13.32 15.47
N ALA A 111 0.41 13.01 14.32
CA ALA A 111 0.09 13.99 13.27
C ALA A 111 -1.39 14.00 12.86
N ILE A 112 -2.17 12.97 13.23
CA ILE A 112 -3.62 12.88 12.95
C ILE A 112 -4.40 12.94 14.27
N MET A 113 -3.97 13.83 15.17
CA MET A 113 -4.63 14.07 16.45
C MET A 113 -5.85 14.99 16.26
N PRO A 114 -6.87 14.90 17.14
CA PRO A 114 -7.95 15.89 17.16
C PRO A 114 -7.36 17.30 17.22
N LEU A 115 -7.95 18.22 16.44
CA LEU A 115 -7.66 19.64 16.63
C LEU A 115 -8.05 19.99 18.06
N HIS A 116 -7.09 20.37 18.89
CA HIS A 116 -7.40 20.87 20.22
C HIS A 116 -8.22 22.15 20.04
N GLU A 117 -9.49 22.13 20.47
CA GLU A 117 -10.22 23.38 20.66
C GLU A 117 -9.49 24.18 21.74
N HIS A 118 -8.99 25.36 21.38
CA HIS A 118 -8.64 26.39 22.36
C HIS A 118 -9.94 26.85 23.04
N GLY A 119 -10.41 26.07 24.01
CA GLY A 119 -11.41 26.53 24.97
C GLY A 119 -10.81 27.65 25.79
N GLN A 120 -11.08 28.89 25.40
CA GLN A 120 -10.91 30.04 26.29
C GLN A 120 -11.87 29.86 27.46
N GLY A 121 -11.33 29.40 28.59
CA GLY A 121 -11.90 29.72 29.87
C GLY A 121 -11.76 31.21 30.10
N HIS A 122 -12.87 31.93 30.12
CA HIS A 122 -13.04 33.10 30.98
C HIS A 122 -14.35 32.91 31.73
N ASN A 123 -14.22 32.34 32.93
CA ASN A 123 -15.04 32.77 34.04
C ASN A 123 -14.64 34.21 34.33
N ASP A 124 -15.57 35.14 34.23
CA ASP A 124 -15.55 36.35 35.06
C ASP A 124 -16.98 36.63 35.52
N GLN A 125 -17.05 36.96 36.80
CA GLN A 125 -18.24 37.30 37.59
C GLN A 125 -18.81 38.66 37.20
#